data_AF-A0AA39KDP1-F1
#
_entry.id   AF-A0AA39KDP1-F1
#
_cell.length_a   1.000
_cell.length_b   1.000
_cell.length_c   1.000
_cell.angle_alpha   90.00
_cell.angle_beta   90.00
_cell.angle_gamma   90.00
#
_symmetry.space_group_name_H-M   'P 1'
#
loop_
_entity.id
_entity.type
_entity.pdbx_description
1 polymer ?
#
loop_
_entity_poly.entity_id
_entity_poly.type
_entity_poly.pdbx_seq_one_letter_code
_entity_poly.pdbx_strand_id
1 'polypeptide(L)'
;MAMSTEEMEAMKRYEKLERELAIEFGLAGDGTIDETEVMAAAKLRLIQMEEDLQRFRAKVQNLHELQCLRSKFAALDKVEQIVMAILVYFNETLQIPPERMQLLLDPSDGNTTTTDGLEFQDPARKNTIDTLAKLAASPYVTKNEGIILYYSGHGAAYTVSANTYNINAVEVSVSHLDSVEAICPLDRSAGGDTSLPIVPDISSRELHILLRKISLDKGSDNNQAEAGSQTSASVRYTPPLIASPELLSKMLTAADALMKAYPDPDKHEKYSVWTEKWTADTASHVLLAACRSFQLATAIRLDSGDYCGLFTDALLRALKSNEVTADCTFSDLLRAMPSWTDRTPVVRGDRKHEPLWYRRSLPVPPRPIEEQEHKTGGPEDPKKGEEPKTGSTLS
;
A
#
# COMPACT_ATOMS: atom_id res chain seq x y z
N MET A 1 -16.25 5.45 16.67
CA MET A 1 -15.85 5.83 18.05
C MET A 1 -16.37 7.24 18.33
N ALA A 2 -17.23 7.46 19.32
CA ALA A 2 -17.78 8.79 19.62
C ALA A 2 -16.72 9.68 20.31
N MET A 3 -16.60 10.94 19.86
CA MET A 3 -15.70 11.93 20.45
C MET A 3 -16.07 12.18 21.92
N SER A 4 -15.09 12.11 22.82
CA SER A 4 -15.34 12.43 24.23
C SER A 4 -15.66 13.92 24.39
N THR A 5 -16.36 14.28 25.46
CA THR A 5 -16.66 15.69 25.78
C THR A 5 -15.38 16.51 25.90
N GLU A 6 -14.32 15.94 26.48
CA GLU A 6 -13.01 16.58 26.64
C GLU A 6 -12.31 16.83 25.29
N GLU A 7 -12.40 15.87 24.37
CA GLU A 7 -11.84 15.99 23.02
C GLU A 7 -12.58 17.05 22.20
N MET A 8 -13.90 17.14 22.34
CA MET A 8 -14.72 18.15 21.69
C MET A 8 -14.41 19.57 22.20
N GLU A 9 -14.18 19.72 23.50
CA GLU A 9 -13.76 20.98 24.11
C GLU A 9 -12.33 21.36 23.71
N ALA A 10 -11.40 20.40 23.65
CA ALA A 10 -10.04 20.61 23.15
C ALA A 10 -10.04 21.07 21.69
N MET A 11 -10.81 20.40 20.83
CA MET A 11 -10.94 20.77 19.42
C MET A 11 -11.44 22.21 19.26
N LYS A 12 -12.54 22.58 19.93
CA LYS A 12 -13.06 23.97 19.89
C LYS A 12 -12.03 25.01 20.36
N ARG A 13 -11.26 24.70 21.41
CA ARG A 13 -10.20 25.59 21.92
C ARG A 13 -9.09 25.78 20.88
N TYR A 14 -8.67 24.71 20.23
CA TYR A 14 -7.59 24.81 19.26
C TYR A 14 -8.05 25.41 17.92
N GLU A 15 -9.29 25.17 17.49
CA GLU A 15 -9.88 25.86 16.33
C GLU A 15 -9.95 27.37 16.53
N LYS A 16 -10.26 27.80 17.76
CA LYS A 16 -10.21 29.22 18.12
C LYS A 16 -8.77 29.76 18.00
N LEU A 17 -7.78 29.03 18.49
CA LEU A 17 -6.37 29.41 18.39
C LEU A 17 -5.89 29.50 16.93
N GLU A 18 -6.29 28.54 16.08
CA GLU A 18 -6.00 28.55 14.65
C GLU A 18 -6.54 29.82 13.97
N ARG A 19 -7.78 30.21 14.29
CA ARG A 19 -8.37 31.47 13.78
C ARG A 19 -7.60 32.69 14.26
N GLU A 20 -7.23 32.73 15.53
CA GLU A 20 -6.43 33.84 16.09
C GLU A 20 -5.08 33.96 15.38
N LEU A 21 -4.41 32.84 15.12
CA LEU A 21 -3.13 32.80 14.40
C LEU A 21 -3.28 33.14 12.91
N ALA A 22 -4.35 32.69 12.25
CA ALA A 22 -4.64 33.07 10.87
C ALA A 22 -4.80 34.59 10.74
N ILE A 23 -5.50 35.23 11.68
CA ILE A 23 -5.63 36.69 11.73
C ILE A 23 -4.27 37.34 12.00
N GLU A 24 -3.51 36.82 12.98
CA GLU A 24 -2.17 37.32 13.35
C GLU A 24 -1.20 37.32 12.16
N PHE A 25 -1.27 36.30 11.30
CA PHE A 25 -0.42 36.16 10.12
C PHE A 25 -0.99 36.78 8.84
N GLY A 26 -2.18 37.38 8.89
CA GLY A 26 -2.84 37.94 7.70
C GLY A 26 -3.34 36.88 6.70
N LEU A 27 -3.56 35.64 7.17
CA LEU A 27 -4.05 34.50 6.40
C LEU A 27 -5.57 34.32 6.50
N ALA A 28 -6.26 35.16 7.27
CA ALA A 28 -7.72 35.14 7.41
C ALA A 28 -8.41 35.94 6.29
N GLY A 29 -8.33 35.43 5.05
CA GLY A 29 -8.87 36.04 3.84
C GLY A 29 -10.41 36.02 3.73
N ASP A 30 -10.95 35.60 2.57
CA ASP A 30 -12.37 35.62 2.15
C ASP A 30 -13.36 34.79 3.00
N GLY A 31 -13.03 34.50 4.26
CA GLY A 31 -13.80 33.66 5.17
C GLY A 31 -13.33 32.21 5.20
N THR A 32 -12.38 31.83 4.34
CA THR A 32 -11.71 30.52 4.39
C THR A 32 -10.33 30.65 5.05
N ILE A 33 -9.98 29.68 5.92
CA ILE A 33 -8.67 29.60 6.58
C ILE A 33 -7.99 28.35 6.06
N ASP A 34 -6.83 28.51 5.43
CA ASP A 34 -5.97 27.38 5.06
C ASP A 34 -5.13 26.96 6.27
N GLU A 35 -5.53 25.84 6.88
CA GLU A 35 -4.87 25.23 8.05
C GLU A 35 -3.38 24.91 7.78
N THR A 36 -3.03 24.58 6.54
CA THR A 36 -1.65 24.24 6.15
C THR A 36 -0.78 25.49 6.11
N GLU A 37 -1.31 26.60 5.58
CA GLU A 37 -0.62 27.89 5.57
C GLU A 37 -0.44 28.43 6.99
N VAL A 38 -1.45 28.32 7.85
CA VAL A 38 -1.37 28.76 9.26
C VAL A 38 -0.30 27.96 10.02
N MET A 39 -0.27 26.63 9.85
CA MET A 39 0.74 25.77 10.46
C MET A 39 2.15 26.09 9.93
N ALA A 40 2.31 26.29 8.62
CA ALA A 40 3.59 26.62 8.00
C ALA A 40 4.11 27.99 8.48
N ALA A 41 3.24 29.01 8.50
CA ALA A 41 3.56 30.34 9.01
C ALA A 41 3.94 30.30 10.50
N ALA A 42 3.21 29.53 11.32
CA ALA A 42 3.56 29.34 12.72
C ALA A 42 4.95 28.70 12.88
N LYS A 43 5.24 27.60 12.17
CA LYS A 43 6.58 26.97 12.23
C LYS A 43 7.70 27.92 11.78
N LEU A 44 7.47 28.70 10.74
CA LEU A 44 8.44 29.68 10.26
C LEU A 44 8.69 30.79 11.30
N ARG A 45 7.64 31.26 11.96
CA ARG A 45 7.72 32.27 13.02
C ARG A 45 8.45 31.75 14.26
N LEU A 46 8.26 30.49 14.63
CA LEU A 46 8.98 29.82 15.72
C LEU A 46 10.50 29.79 15.49
N ILE A 47 10.94 29.71 14.24
CA ILE A 47 12.37 29.73 13.86
C ILE A 47 12.96 31.15 13.97
N GLN A 48 12.13 32.20 13.82
CA GLN A 48 12.58 33.59 13.72
C GLN A 48 12.59 34.35 15.06
N MET A 49 11.93 33.86 16.11
CA MET A 49 11.79 34.58 17.39
C MET A 49 12.63 33.95 18.51
N GLU A 50 13.49 34.76 19.13
CA GLU A 50 14.31 34.38 20.29
C GLU A 50 13.61 34.68 21.63
N GLU A 51 12.72 35.69 21.66
CA GLU A 51 11.87 36.01 22.80
C GLU A 51 10.52 35.25 22.72
N ASP A 52 10.05 34.72 23.85
CA ASP A 52 8.80 33.95 24.00
C ASP A 52 8.72 32.58 23.28
N LEU A 53 9.87 31.95 23.02
CA LEU A 53 9.99 30.61 22.40
C LEU A 53 9.07 29.54 23.03
N GLN A 54 8.92 29.54 24.36
CA GLN A 54 8.11 28.57 25.09
C GLN A 54 6.61 28.75 24.82
N ARG A 55 6.12 30.00 24.79
CA ARG A 55 4.72 30.32 24.51
C ARG A 55 4.37 29.96 23.08
N PHE A 56 5.26 30.25 22.14
CA PHE A 56 5.03 29.97 20.73
C PHE A 56 5.11 28.46 20.43
N ARG A 57 6.04 27.73 21.07
CA ARG A 57 6.09 26.26 21.00
C ARG A 57 4.79 25.62 21.48
N ALA A 58 4.18 26.12 22.56
CA ALA A 58 2.88 25.66 23.03
C ALA A 58 1.76 25.88 21.99
N LYS A 59 1.76 27.02 21.29
CA LYS A 59 0.78 27.27 20.21
C LYS A 59 0.94 26.29 19.04
N VAL A 60 2.19 26.04 18.62
CA VAL A 60 2.47 25.07 17.54
C VAL A 60 2.10 23.65 17.95
N GLN A 61 2.35 23.27 19.22
CA GLN A 61 1.92 21.98 19.77
C GLN A 61 0.40 21.84 19.76
N ASN A 62 -0.34 22.88 20.16
CA ASN A 62 -1.80 22.89 20.14
C ASN A 62 -2.37 22.81 18.71
N LEU A 63 -1.77 23.47 17.73
CA LEU A 63 -2.14 23.31 16.32
C LEU A 63 -1.87 21.89 15.83
N HIS A 64 -0.77 21.28 16.27
CA HIS A 64 -0.47 19.89 15.94
C HIS A 64 -1.51 18.96 16.56
N GLU A 65 -1.89 19.17 17.82
CA GLU A 65 -2.96 18.42 18.48
C GLU A 65 -4.33 18.62 17.81
N LEU A 66 -4.65 19.83 17.34
CA LEU A 66 -5.84 20.07 16.53
C LEU A 66 -5.82 19.25 15.25
N GLN A 67 -4.69 19.23 14.55
CA GLN A 67 -4.51 18.41 13.36
C GLN A 67 -4.67 16.92 13.69
N CYS A 68 -4.20 16.47 14.86
CA CYS A 68 -4.37 15.11 15.32
C CYS A 68 -5.83 14.78 15.65
N LEU A 69 -6.56 15.69 16.30
CA LEU A 69 -7.99 15.54 16.59
C LEU A 69 -8.81 15.56 15.30
N ARG A 70 -8.56 16.51 14.39
CA ARG A 70 -9.18 16.54 13.06
C ARG A 70 -8.88 15.27 12.28
N SER A 71 -7.64 14.79 12.27
CA SER A 71 -7.29 13.50 11.67
C SER A 71 -8.04 12.35 12.34
N LYS A 72 -8.14 12.33 13.67
CA LYS A 72 -8.85 11.30 14.44
C LYS A 72 -10.35 11.25 14.13
N PHE A 73 -10.99 12.41 13.94
CA PHE A 73 -12.46 12.50 13.74
C PHE A 73 -12.89 12.64 12.28
N ALA A 74 -12.03 13.10 11.38
CA ALA A 74 -12.27 13.03 9.94
C ALA A 74 -12.06 11.60 9.39
N ALA A 75 -11.52 10.68 10.20
CA ALA A 75 -10.98 9.41 9.73
C ALA A 75 -11.94 8.23 9.61
N LEU A 76 -13.03 8.15 10.38
CA LEU A 76 -13.79 6.90 10.43
C LEU A 76 -14.84 6.80 9.30
N ASP A 77 -15.67 7.82 9.08
CA ASP A 77 -16.82 7.68 8.15
C ASP A 77 -16.49 7.77 6.64
N LYS A 78 -15.22 7.90 6.23
CA LYS A 78 -14.87 8.33 4.85
C LYS A 78 -13.77 7.53 4.15
N VAL A 79 -13.01 6.67 4.85
CA VAL A 79 -12.03 5.77 4.19
C VAL A 79 -12.75 4.75 3.34
N GLU A 80 -13.89 4.25 3.83
CA GLU A 80 -14.69 3.21 3.19
C GLU A 80 -15.07 3.60 1.77
N GLN A 81 -15.58 4.83 1.57
CA GLN A 81 -15.94 5.34 0.23
C GLN A 81 -14.77 5.31 -0.76
N ILE A 82 -13.55 5.60 -0.29
CA ILE A 82 -12.33 5.53 -1.10
C ILE A 82 -12.06 4.09 -1.54
N VAL A 83 -12.17 3.14 -0.61
CA VAL A 83 -11.95 1.70 -0.90
C VAL A 83 -13.04 1.19 -1.84
N MET A 84 -14.29 1.59 -1.64
CA MET A 84 -15.41 1.21 -2.51
C MET A 84 -15.22 1.70 -3.96
N ALA A 85 -14.70 2.91 -4.17
CA ALA A 85 -14.41 3.41 -5.51
C ALA A 85 -13.38 2.54 -6.26
N ILE A 86 -12.40 2.01 -5.54
CA ILE A 86 -11.40 1.08 -6.08
C ILE A 86 -11.99 -0.31 -6.29
N LEU A 87 -12.83 -0.78 -5.37
CA LEU A 87 -13.54 -2.06 -5.50
C LEU A 87 -14.42 -2.07 -6.75
N VAL A 88 -15.17 -1.00 -7.00
CA VAL A 88 -15.96 -0.80 -8.24
C VAL A 88 -15.04 -0.86 -9.47
N TYR A 89 -13.88 -0.21 -9.44
CA TYR A 89 -12.92 -0.31 -10.55
C TYR A 89 -12.40 -1.75 -10.75
N PHE A 90 -12.08 -2.47 -9.69
CA PHE A 90 -11.65 -3.87 -9.78
C PHE A 90 -12.73 -4.80 -10.33
N ASN A 91 -13.96 -4.63 -9.87
CA ASN A 91 -15.09 -5.47 -10.30
C ASN A 91 -15.56 -5.11 -11.71
N GLU A 92 -15.86 -3.84 -11.97
CA GLU A 92 -16.51 -3.44 -13.23
C GLU A 92 -15.51 -3.22 -14.37
N THR A 93 -14.32 -2.69 -14.06
CA THR A 93 -13.33 -2.35 -15.11
C THR A 93 -12.31 -3.47 -15.30
N LEU A 94 -11.74 -4.00 -14.22
CA LEU A 94 -10.79 -5.11 -14.32
C LEU A 94 -11.45 -6.50 -14.35
N GLN A 95 -12.75 -6.57 -14.09
CA GLN A 95 -13.52 -7.83 -14.09
C GLN A 95 -12.90 -8.89 -13.17
N ILE A 96 -12.33 -8.45 -12.03
CA ILE A 96 -11.80 -9.36 -11.01
C ILE A 96 -13.01 -9.98 -10.29
N PRO A 97 -13.16 -11.32 -10.29
CA PRO A 97 -14.28 -11.97 -9.63
C PRO A 97 -14.25 -11.78 -8.10
N PRO A 98 -15.41 -11.66 -7.42
CA PRO A 98 -15.47 -11.51 -5.96
C PRO A 98 -14.71 -12.57 -5.17
N GLU A 99 -14.68 -13.81 -5.66
CA GLU A 99 -13.96 -14.93 -5.02
C GLU A 99 -12.43 -14.76 -5.03
N ARG A 100 -11.95 -13.80 -5.83
CA ARG A 100 -10.52 -13.44 -5.96
C ARG A 100 -10.18 -12.15 -5.22
N MET A 101 -11.15 -11.55 -4.54
CA MET A 101 -10.99 -10.33 -3.76
C MET A 101 -11.07 -10.65 -2.27
N GLN A 102 -10.21 -10.00 -1.48
CA GLN A 102 -10.28 -10.02 -0.03
C GLN A 102 -10.38 -8.59 0.47
N LEU A 103 -11.41 -8.30 1.26
CA LEU A 103 -11.73 -6.96 1.71
C LEU A 103 -11.57 -6.85 3.23
N LEU A 104 -10.79 -5.85 3.67
CA LEU A 104 -10.67 -5.46 5.07
C LEU A 104 -11.19 -4.04 5.23
N LEU A 105 -12.29 -3.86 5.95
CA LEU A 105 -12.99 -2.59 6.14
C LEU A 105 -13.48 -2.44 7.57
N ASP A 106 -13.42 -1.21 8.10
CA ASP A 106 -13.94 -0.91 9.43
C ASP A 106 -15.47 -1.05 9.41
N PRO A 107 -16.07 -1.97 10.20
CA PRO A 107 -17.51 -2.16 10.26
C PRO A 107 -18.15 -1.03 11.08
N SER A 108 -18.10 0.19 10.57
CA SER A 108 -18.57 1.39 11.27
C SER A 108 -20.06 1.32 11.63
N ASP A 109 -20.84 0.52 10.88
CA ASP A 109 -22.29 0.33 11.06
C ASP A 109 -22.70 -1.09 11.51
N GLY A 110 -21.74 -1.97 11.84
CA GLY A 110 -22.02 -3.34 12.29
C GLY A 110 -22.63 -4.28 11.23
N ASN A 111 -22.73 -3.85 9.97
CA ASN A 111 -23.23 -4.65 8.86
C ASN A 111 -22.03 -5.26 8.10
N THR A 112 -21.87 -6.58 8.14
CA THR A 112 -20.71 -7.31 7.58
C THR A 112 -20.86 -7.68 6.10
N THR A 113 -21.96 -7.29 5.47
CA THR A 113 -22.24 -7.53 4.05
C THR A 113 -22.17 -6.22 3.30
N THR A 114 -21.19 -6.12 2.39
CA THR A 114 -21.23 -5.09 1.35
C THR A 114 -22.36 -5.37 0.37
N THR A 115 -22.83 -4.34 -0.33
CA THR A 115 -23.57 -4.51 -1.59
C THR A 115 -22.75 -5.47 -2.46
N ASP A 116 -23.35 -6.59 -2.89
CA ASP A 116 -22.79 -7.62 -3.80
C ASP A 116 -22.21 -8.89 -3.14
N GLY A 117 -22.42 -9.11 -1.83
CA GLY A 117 -22.17 -10.42 -1.21
C GLY A 117 -20.69 -10.74 -0.95
N LEU A 118 -19.80 -9.75 -1.08
CA LEU A 118 -18.41 -9.86 -0.66
C LEU A 118 -18.31 -9.71 0.86
N GLU A 119 -17.89 -10.79 1.54
CA GLU A 119 -17.60 -10.76 2.97
C GLU A 119 -16.35 -9.93 3.24
N PHE A 120 -16.39 -9.13 4.30
CA PHE A 120 -15.23 -8.38 4.78
C PHE A 120 -14.93 -8.67 6.25
N GLN A 121 -13.68 -8.47 6.63
CA GLN A 121 -13.23 -8.52 8.03
C GLN A 121 -12.80 -7.13 8.48
N ASP A 122 -12.77 -6.91 9.79
CA ASP A 122 -12.18 -5.68 10.30
C ASP A 122 -10.67 -5.61 9.94
N PRO A 123 -10.11 -4.41 9.70
CA PRO A 123 -8.69 -4.22 9.44
C PRO A 123 -7.89 -4.16 10.76
N ALA A 124 -8.21 -5.06 11.71
CA ALA A 124 -7.34 -5.29 12.85
C ALA A 124 -5.96 -5.79 12.38
N ARG A 125 -4.96 -5.61 13.24
CA ARG A 125 -3.59 -5.97 12.96
C ARG A 125 -3.48 -7.44 12.58
N LYS A 126 -4.13 -8.31 13.37
CA LYS A 126 -4.12 -9.75 13.15
C LYS A 126 -4.71 -10.11 11.78
N ASN A 127 -5.89 -9.58 11.47
CA ASN A 127 -6.58 -9.87 10.21
C ASN A 127 -5.77 -9.38 9.00
N THR A 128 -5.12 -8.23 9.11
CA THR A 128 -4.23 -7.70 8.06
C THR A 128 -3.04 -8.63 7.78
N ILE A 129 -2.32 -9.05 8.83
CA ILE A 129 -1.16 -9.94 8.69
C ILE A 129 -1.58 -11.33 8.20
N ASP A 130 -2.64 -11.89 8.78
CA ASP A 130 -3.17 -13.19 8.39
C ASP A 130 -3.59 -13.20 6.92
N THR A 131 -4.28 -12.15 6.45
CA THR A 131 -4.72 -12.02 5.05
C THR A 131 -3.53 -12.00 4.10
N LEU A 132 -2.50 -11.19 4.39
CA LEU A 132 -1.27 -11.15 3.58
C LEU A 132 -0.52 -12.49 3.59
N ALA A 133 -0.41 -13.14 4.76
CA ALA A 133 0.23 -14.45 4.88
C ALA A 133 -0.56 -15.55 4.13
N LYS A 134 -1.89 -15.55 4.24
CA LYS A 134 -2.77 -16.49 3.51
C LYS A 134 -2.67 -16.30 2.01
N LEU A 135 -2.42 -15.08 1.52
CA LEU A 135 -2.24 -14.83 0.10
C LEU A 135 -1.06 -15.62 -0.48
N ALA A 136 0.05 -15.72 0.26
CA ALA A 136 1.20 -16.54 -0.13
C ALA A 136 0.86 -18.03 -0.23
N ALA A 137 -0.05 -18.53 0.61
CA ALA A 137 -0.51 -19.93 0.60
C ALA A 137 -1.77 -20.17 -0.25
N SER A 138 -2.38 -19.12 -0.81
CA SER A 138 -3.72 -19.23 -1.40
C SER A 138 -3.72 -20.11 -2.66
N PRO A 139 -4.54 -21.17 -2.75
CA PRO A 139 -4.64 -21.97 -3.97
C PRO A 139 -5.32 -21.21 -5.12
N TYR A 140 -6.02 -20.11 -4.82
CA TYR A 140 -6.72 -19.27 -5.80
C TYR A 140 -5.82 -18.25 -6.51
N VAL A 141 -4.57 -18.12 -6.07
CA VAL A 141 -3.56 -17.30 -6.75
C VAL A 141 -2.51 -18.23 -7.32
N THR A 142 -2.51 -18.31 -8.64
CA THR A 142 -1.57 -19.14 -9.39
C THR A 142 -0.20 -18.48 -9.46
N LYS A 143 0.81 -19.27 -9.84
CA LYS A 143 2.15 -18.74 -10.05
C LYS A 143 2.17 -17.78 -11.23
N ASN A 144 2.92 -16.68 -11.11
CA ASN A 144 3.04 -15.60 -12.10
C ASN A 144 1.76 -14.77 -12.28
N GLU A 145 0.85 -14.85 -11.33
CA GLU A 145 -0.36 -14.07 -11.37
C GLU A 145 -0.18 -12.72 -10.69
N GLY A 146 -0.68 -11.67 -11.33
CA GLY A 146 -0.66 -10.32 -10.79
C GLY A 146 -1.54 -10.19 -9.54
N ILE A 147 -0.97 -9.61 -8.49
CA ILE A 147 -1.65 -9.34 -7.22
C ILE A 147 -1.83 -7.83 -7.08
N ILE A 148 -3.01 -7.33 -6.68
CA ILE A 148 -3.17 -5.91 -6.33
C ILE A 148 -3.39 -5.81 -4.83
N LEU A 149 -2.58 -4.98 -4.17
CA LEU A 149 -2.77 -4.63 -2.77
C LEU A 149 -3.12 -3.14 -2.69
N TYR A 150 -4.33 -2.84 -2.24
CA TYR A 150 -4.78 -1.48 -2.04
C TYR A 150 -4.91 -1.19 -0.54
N TYR A 151 -4.32 -0.08 -0.10
CA TYR A 151 -4.44 0.41 1.26
C TYR A 151 -4.86 1.87 1.25
N SER A 152 -5.90 2.19 2.03
CA SER A 152 -6.30 3.55 2.37
C SER A 152 -6.59 3.61 3.86
N GLY A 153 -5.98 4.55 4.57
CA GLY A 153 -6.06 4.59 6.02
C GLY A 153 -4.98 5.44 6.65
N HIS A 154 -4.74 5.23 7.93
CA HIS A 154 -3.73 5.97 8.67
C HIS A 154 -2.33 5.38 8.54
N GLY A 155 -1.33 6.23 8.45
CA GLY A 155 0.05 5.81 8.67
C GLY A 155 0.73 6.68 9.69
N ALA A 156 1.82 6.15 10.22
CA ALA A 156 2.65 6.78 11.21
C ALA A 156 4.12 6.64 10.81
N ALA A 157 4.95 7.56 11.28
CA ALA A 157 6.39 7.49 11.16
C ALA A 157 7.01 7.59 12.55
N TYR A 158 7.70 6.52 12.96
CA TYR A 158 8.34 6.41 14.26
C TYR A 158 9.80 6.85 14.14
N THR A 159 10.13 8.03 14.66
CA THR A 159 11.52 8.49 14.75
C THR A 159 12.28 7.66 15.78
N VAL A 160 13.49 7.24 15.43
CA VAL A 160 14.36 6.50 16.34
C VAL A 160 15.19 7.51 17.13
N SER A 161 14.87 7.68 18.42
CA SER A 161 15.53 8.65 19.29
C SER A 161 16.67 8.06 20.11
N ALA A 162 16.72 6.73 20.24
CA ALA A 162 17.76 6.01 20.97
C ALA A 162 18.73 5.33 19.99
N ASN A 163 20.02 5.35 20.32
CA ASN A 163 21.04 4.66 19.52
C ASN A 163 20.99 3.14 19.70
N THR A 164 20.41 2.66 20.81
CA THR A 164 20.33 1.25 21.14
C THR A 164 18.98 0.89 21.75
N TYR A 165 18.56 -0.36 21.53
CA TYR A 165 17.34 -0.94 22.10
C TYR A 165 17.68 -2.28 22.76
N ASN A 166 17.06 -2.57 23.89
CA ASN A 166 17.15 -3.87 24.54
C ASN A 166 16.10 -4.82 23.96
N ILE A 167 16.55 -5.89 23.32
CA ILE A 167 15.70 -6.90 22.69
C ILE A 167 16.10 -8.25 23.27
N ASN A 168 15.18 -8.91 23.98
CA ASN A 168 15.46 -10.19 24.66
C ASN A 168 16.74 -10.16 25.52
N ALA A 169 16.92 -9.08 26.29
CA ALA A 169 18.10 -8.82 27.12
C ALA A 169 19.43 -8.65 26.36
N VAL A 170 19.39 -8.41 25.05
CA VAL A 170 20.56 -8.05 24.23
C VAL A 170 20.40 -6.61 23.76
N GLU A 171 21.43 -5.79 23.97
CA GLU A 171 21.49 -4.44 23.43
C GLU A 171 21.83 -4.49 21.94
N VAL A 172 20.99 -3.89 21.11
CA VAL A 172 21.18 -3.83 19.66
C VAL A 172 21.24 -2.38 19.22
N SER A 173 22.29 -2.05 18.44
CA SER A 173 22.42 -0.73 17.82
C SER A 173 21.42 -0.57 16.69
N VAL A 174 20.71 0.56 16.71
CA VAL A 174 19.77 0.97 15.69
C VAL A 174 20.10 2.35 15.14
N SER A 175 21.34 2.81 15.30
CA SER A 175 21.80 4.12 14.81
C SER A 175 21.67 4.30 13.30
N HIS A 176 21.44 3.21 12.56
CA HIS A 176 21.19 3.18 11.12
C HIS A 176 19.69 3.37 10.76
N LEU A 177 18.80 3.38 11.76
CA LEU A 177 17.37 3.62 11.57
C LEU A 177 17.08 5.10 11.84
N ASP A 178 16.81 5.89 10.80
CA ASP A 178 16.38 7.29 11.02
C ASP A 178 14.92 7.34 11.50
N SER A 179 14.05 6.65 10.75
CA SER A 179 12.64 6.49 11.09
C SER A 179 12.07 5.21 10.51
N VAL A 180 10.98 4.73 11.11
CA VAL A 180 10.25 3.55 10.63
C VAL A 180 8.82 3.96 10.33
N GLU A 181 8.48 3.92 9.05
CA GLU A 181 7.10 4.09 8.58
C GLU A 181 6.25 2.88 8.95
N ALA A 182 4.96 3.10 9.18
CA ALA A 182 4.01 2.06 9.52
C ALA A 182 2.61 2.41 9.02
N ILE A 183 1.82 1.38 8.72
CA ILE A 183 0.37 1.50 8.59
C ILE A 183 -0.28 1.21 9.92
N CYS A 184 -1.39 1.89 10.17
CA CYS A 184 -2.09 1.89 11.45
C CYS A 184 -3.32 0.99 11.37
N PRO A 185 -3.33 -0.16 12.06
CA PRO A 185 -4.49 -1.04 12.15
C PRO A 185 -5.65 -0.39 12.92
N LEU A 186 -6.86 -0.91 12.73
CA LEU A 186 -8.06 -0.42 13.42
C LEU A 186 -7.98 -0.60 14.94
N ASP A 187 -7.47 -1.73 15.38
CA ASP A 187 -7.33 -2.12 16.79
C ASP A 187 -6.10 -1.52 17.46
N ARG A 188 -5.41 -0.55 16.81
CA ARG A 188 -4.30 0.17 17.45
C ARG A 188 -4.82 0.92 18.68
N SER A 189 -4.31 0.57 19.84
CA SER A 189 -4.70 1.19 21.10
C SER A 189 -3.64 2.19 21.55
N ALA A 190 -3.98 3.48 21.51
CA ALA A 190 -3.16 4.55 22.07
C ALA A 190 -3.38 4.64 23.59
N GLY A 191 -2.99 3.61 24.34
CA GLY A 191 -2.68 3.65 25.78
C GLY A 191 -3.66 4.33 26.76
N GLY A 192 -4.91 4.61 26.38
CA GLY A 192 -5.87 5.31 27.25
C GLY A 192 -6.52 4.41 28.30
N ASP A 193 -6.60 3.11 27.99
CA ASP A 193 -7.04 2.07 28.92
C ASP A 193 -5.85 1.14 29.19
N THR A 194 -5.24 1.28 30.37
CA THR A 194 -4.07 0.48 30.79
C THR A 194 -4.39 -1.01 30.97
N SER A 195 -5.65 -1.42 30.85
CA SER A 195 -6.07 -2.81 30.98
C SER A 195 -5.95 -3.64 29.69
N LEU A 196 -5.86 -2.99 28.52
CA LEU A 196 -5.75 -3.68 27.23
C LEU A 196 -4.30 -3.69 26.71
N PRO A 197 -3.85 -4.81 26.13
CA PRO A 197 -2.52 -4.87 25.53
C PRO A 197 -2.42 -3.88 24.36
N ILE A 198 -1.30 -3.16 24.30
CA ILE A 198 -1.04 -2.25 23.19
C ILE A 198 -0.79 -3.06 21.92
N VAL A 199 -1.63 -2.84 20.91
CA VAL A 199 -1.45 -3.42 19.57
C VAL A 199 -0.51 -2.51 18.77
N PRO A 200 0.69 -2.97 18.39
CA PRO A 200 1.63 -2.15 17.62
C PRO A 200 1.16 -1.98 16.18
N ASP A 201 1.50 -0.84 15.58
CA ASP A 201 1.30 -0.63 14.14
C ASP A 201 2.08 -1.67 13.29
N ILE A 202 1.75 -1.76 12.00
CA ILE A 202 2.45 -2.68 11.08
C ILE A 202 3.55 -1.90 10.37
N SER A 203 4.81 -2.22 10.68
CA SER A 203 5.96 -1.50 10.13
C SER A 203 6.16 -1.78 8.64
N SER A 204 6.78 -0.84 7.93
CA SER A 204 7.22 -1.04 6.54
C SER A 204 8.16 -2.24 6.39
N ARG A 205 8.97 -2.54 7.42
CA ARG A 205 9.83 -3.73 7.44
C ARG A 205 9.01 -5.03 7.43
N GLU A 206 7.96 -5.08 8.26
CA GLU A 206 7.04 -6.21 8.34
C GLU A 206 6.29 -6.43 7.02
N LEU A 207 5.80 -5.35 6.41
CA LEU A 207 5.16 -5.40 5.10
C LEU A 207 6.12 -5.95 4.04
N HIS A 208 7.36 -5.45 3.97
CA HIS A 208 8.35 -5.94 2.99
C HIS A 208 8.67 -7.44 3.16
N ILE A 209 8.67 -7.97 4.39
CA ILE A 209 8.87 -9.41 4.64
C ILE A 209 7.70 -10.22 4.09
N LEU A 210 6.46 -9.78 4.35
CA LEU A 210 5.26 -10.45 3.83
C LEU A 210 5.20 -10.39 2.30
N LEU A 211 5.51 -9.23 1.71
CA LEU A 211 5.55 -9.07 0.24
C LEU A 211 6.63 -9.96 -0.38
N ARG A 212 7.81 -10.07 0.24
CA ARG A 212 8.84 -11.01 -0.20
C ARG A 212 8.34 -12.45 -0.12
N LYS A 213 7.67 -12.83 0.96
CA LYS A 213 7.11 -14.19 1.12
C LYS A 213 6.08 -14.49 0.02
N ILE A 214 5.16 -13.57 -0.24
CA ILE A 214 4.18 -13.69 -1.33
C ILE A 214 4.91 -13.85 -2.68
N SER A 215 5.92 -13.01 -2.93
CA SER A 215 6.72 -13.08 -4.16
C SER A 215 7.50 -14.38 -4.33
N LEU A 216 7.99 -14.98 -3.24
CA LEU A 216 8.68 -16.27 -3.29
C LEU A 216 7.72 -17.42 -3.60
N ASP A 217 6.52 -17.39 -3.03
CA ASP A 217 5.55 -18.47 -3.20
C ASP A 217 4.72 -18.35 -4.50
N LYS A 218 4.48 -17.12 -4.96
CA LYS A 218 3.61 -16.81 -6.11
C LYS A 218 4.37 -16.29 -7.32
N GLY A 219 5.60 -15.81 -7.15
CA GLY A 219 6.43 -15.32 -8.26
C GLY A 219 7.06 -16.44 -9.08
N SER A 220 7.68 -16.06 -10.21
CA SER A 220 8.35 -17.00 -11.12
C SER A 220 9.60 -17.64 -10.51
N ASP A 221 9.90 -18.88 -10.92
CA ASP A 221 11.16 -19.60 -10.60
C ASP A 221 12.41 -18.88 -11.15
N ASN A 222 12.25 -18.00 -12.14
CA ASN A 222 13.34 -17.24 -12.77
C ASN A 222 13.38 -15.80 -12.24
N ASN A 223 13.25 -15.54 -10.93
CA ASN A 223 13.25 -14.17 -10.36
C ASN A 223 12.27 -13.17 -11.01
N GLN A 224 11.34 -13.63 -11.85
CA GLN A 224 10.34 -12.83 -12.55
C GLN A 224 9.04 -12.88 -11.74
N ALA A 225 9.10 -12.45 -10.48
CA ALA A 225 7.87 -12.30 -9.71
C ALA A 225 7.09 -11.10 -10.25
N GLU A 226 6.09 -11.32 -11.10
CA GLU A 226 5.00 -10.34 -11.34
C GLU A 226 4.13 -10.22 -10.08
N ALA A 227 4.76 -10.11 -8.93
CA ALA A 227 4.13 -9.83 -7.66
C ALA A 227 3.88 -8.33 -7.58
N GLY A 228 2.83 -7.92 -8.25
CA GLY A 228 1.85 -7.02 -7.69
C GLY A 228 2.22 -5.58 -7.33
N SER A 229 1.33 -4.68 -7.73
CA SER A 229 1.38 -3.28 -7.35
C SER A 229 0.80 -3.15 -5.94
N GLN A 230 1.60 -2.72 -4.97
CA GLN A 230 1.08 -2.12 -3.76
C GLN A 230 0.70 -0.68 -4.10
N THR A 231 -0.58 -0.36 -4.18
CA THR A 231 -1.07 1.02 -4.22
C THR A 231 -1.40 1.43 -2.80
N SER A 232 -0.47 2.09 -2.11
CA SER A 232 -0.73 2.80 -0.86
C SER A 232 -1.32 4.16 -1.21
N ALA A 233 -2.63 4.22 -1.24
CA ALA A 233 -3.37 5.41 -1.62
C ALA A 233 -4.03 6.00 -0.39
N SER A 234 -3.58 7.19 -0.02
CA SER A 234 -4.07 7.98 1.10
C SER A 234 -3.63 7.49 2.48
N VAL A 235 -2.34 7.68 2.78
CA VAL A 235 -1.83 7.64 4.16
C VAL A 235 -2.15 8.97 4.84
N ARG A 236 -3.20 9.00 5.67
CA ARG A 236 -3.44 10.13 6.57
C ARG A 236 -2.50 10.00 7.76
N TYR A 237 -1.58 10.95 7.92
CA TYR A 237 -0.65 10.92 9.06
C TYR A 237 -1.43 10.98 10.36
N THR A 238 -1.28 9.94 11.16
CA THR A 238 -1.65 9.95 12.57
C THR A 238 -0.36 9.91 13.36
N PRO A 239 -0.28 10.63 14.50
CA PRO A 239 0.87 10.50 15.38
C PRO A 239 1.20 9.03 15.65
N PRO A 240 2.49 8.71 15.81
CA PRO A 240 2.91 7.47 16.42
C PRO A 240 2.09 7.19 17.69
N LEU A 241 1.74 5.92 17.93
CA LEU A 241 1.29 5.53 19.27
C LEU A 241 2.41 6.00 20.21
N ILE A 242 2.11 6.92 21.15
CA ILE A 242 3.00 7.59 22.12
C ILE A 242 4.47 7.22 21.89
N ALA A 243 5.31 8.15 21.39
CA ALA A 243 6.71 7.92 21.02
C ALA A 243 7.56 7.33 22.17
N SER A 244 7.33 6.05 22.45
CA SER A 244 7.95 5.23 23.46
C SER A 244 8.85 4.25 22.72
N PRO A 245 10.13 4.16 23.10
CA PRO A 245 11.03 3.14 22.58
C PRO A 245 10.44 1.72 22.65
N GLU A 246 9.54 1.45 23.60
CA GLU A 246 8.90 0.13 23.74
C GLU A 246 8.03 -0.24 22.52
N LEU A 247 7.32 0.72 21.92
CA LEU A 247 6.38 0.43 20.82
C LEU A 247 7.11 0.19 19.50
N LEU A 248 8.12 1.02 19.20
CA LEU A 248 9.01 0.74 18.09
C LEU A 248 9.68 -0.64 18.27
N SER A 249 10.07 -0.96 19.51
CA SER A 249 10.65 -2.28 19.81
C SER A 249 9.68 -3.44 19.58
N LYS A 250 8.42 -3.30 20.00
CA LYS A 250 7.38 -4.30 19.71
C LYS A 250 7.14 -4.47 18.21
N MET A 251 7.07 -3.38 17.45
CA MET A 251 6.91 -3.42 15.99
C MET A 251 8.06 -4.16 15.30
N LEU A 252 9.30 -3.80 15.64
CA LEU A 252 10.49 -4.42 15.04
C LEU A 252 10.65 -5.87 15.53
N THR A 253 10.29 -6.20 16.76
CA THR A 253 10.26 -7.59 17.24
C THR A 253 9.25 -8.43 16.47
N ALA A 254 8.06 -7.90 16.17
CA ALA A 254 7.05 -8.59 15.36
C ALA A 254 7.56 -8.85 13.93
N ALA A 255 8.19 -7.84 13.31
CA ALA A 255 8.83 -8.01 12.01
C ALA A 255 9.96 -9.06 12.04
N ASP A 256 10.79 -9.07 13.08
CA ASP A 256 11.86 -10.05 13.26
C ASP A 256 11.34 -11.49 13.40
N ALA A 257 10.23 -11.66 14.13
CA ALA A 257 9.57 -12.95 14.28
C ALA A 257 9.03 -13.48 12.93
N LEU A 258 8.44 -12.61 12.10
CA LEU A 258 7.98 -12.98 10.76
C LEU A 258 9.15 -13.30 9.82
N MET A 259 10.25 -12.56 9.89
CA MET A 259 11.47 -12.89 9.12
C MET A 259 12.00 -14.28 9.48
N LYS A 260 11.97 -14.67 10.75
CA LYS A 260 12.36 -16.03 11.19
C LYS A 260 11.37 -17.09 10.73
N ALA A 261 10.07 -16.79 10.72
CA ALA A 261 9.04 -17.71 10.24
C ALA A 261 9.09 -17.92 8.72
N TYR A 262 9.55 -16.91 7.97
CA TYR A 262 9.63 -16.92 6.51
C TYR A 262 11.07 -16.70 6.02
N PRO A 263 11.96 -17.69 6.22
CA PRO A 263 13.33 -17.60 5.76
C PRO A 263 13.38 -17.49 4.24
N ASP A 264 14.18 -16.55 3.74
CA ASP A 264 14.41 -16.35 2.31
C ASP A 264 15.62 -17.20 1.87
N PRO A 265 15.43 -18.19 0.97
CA PRO A 265 16.52 -19.06 0.54
C PRO A 265 17.62 -18.28 -0.19
N ASP A 266 17.31 -17.22 -0.92
CA ASP A 266 18.34 -16.44 -1.62
C ASP A 266 19.14 -15.52 -0.67
N LYS A 267 18.69 -15.43 0.57
CA LYS A 267 19.27 -14.60 1.62
C LYS A 267 19.56 -15.44 2.86
N HIS A 268 20.15 -16.61 2.63
CA HIS A 268 20.60 -17.59 3.64
C HIS A 268 21.32 -16.99 4.88
N GLU A 269 21.79 -15.73 4.81
CA GLU A 269 22.48 -15.03 5.90
C GLU A 269 22.03 -13.57 6.14
N LYS A 270 20.85 -13.12 5.66
CA LYS A 270 20.40 -11.75 6.01
C LYS A 270 19.78 -11.71 7.40
N TYR A 271 20.64 -11.23 8.29
CA TYR A 271 20.41 -10.77 9.64
C TYR A 271 19.05 -10.10 9.86
N SER A 272 18.50 -10.41 11.04
CA SER A 272 17.48 -9.70 11.78
C SER A 272 17.14 -8.28 11.29
N VAL A 273 15.85 -7.93 11.34
CA VAL A 273 15.34 -6.59 11.01
C VAL A 273 15.92 -5.47 11.88
N TRP A 274 16.70 -5.82 12.89
CA TRP A 274 17.40 -4.90 13.77
C TRP A 274 18.80 -4.51 13.27
N THR A 275 19.27 -5.09 12.18
CA THR A 275 20.65 -4.86 11.69
C THR A 275 20.72 -3.87 10.54
N GLU A 276 21.86 -3.20 10.45
CA GLU A 276 22.19 -2.26 9.36
C GLU A 276 22.20 -2.95 7.99
N LYS A 277 22.51 -4.25 7.95
CA LYS A 277 22.51 -5.04 6.72
C LYS A 277 21.10 -5.39 6.22
N TRP A 278 20.06 -5.14 7.01
CA TRP A 278 18.69 -5.37 6.57
C TRP A 278 18.34 -4.39 5.45
N THR A 279 17.80 -4.94 4.37
CA THR A 279 17.33 -4.15 3.22
C THR A 279 16.01 -4.73 2.75
N ALA A 280 15.04 -3.85 2.47
CA ALA A 280 13.81 -4.22 1.77
C ALA A 280 14.12 -4.92 0.44
N ASP A 281 13.31 -5.89 0.04
CA ASP A 281 13.39 -6.45 -1.31
C ASP A 281 12.57 -5.62 -2.30
N THR A 282 13.24 -4.74 -3.03
CA THR A 282 12.62 -3.87 -4.04
C THR A 282 12.35 -4.57 -5.36
N ALA A 283 12.87 -5.79 -5.57
CA ALA A 283 12.64 -6.55 -6.80
C ALA A 283 11.29 -7.26 -6.78
N SER A 284 10.75 -7.52 -5.59
CA SER A 284 9.54 -8.32 -5.40
C SER A 284 8.23 -7.61 -5.73
N HIS A 285 8.18 -6.27 -5.74
CA HIS A 285 6.94 -5.53 -5.93
C HIS A 285 7.17 -4.10 -6.42
N VAL A 286 6.09 -3.48 -6.91
CA VAL A 286 6.05 -2.05 -7.22
C VAL A 286 5.12 -1.35 -6.24
N LEU A 287 5.60 -0.30 -5.59
CA LEU A 287 4.82 0.50 -4.65
C LEU A 287 4.48 1.85 -5.28
N LEU A 288 3.20 2.17 -5.35
CA LEU A 288 2.65 3.48 -5.64
C LEU A 288 2.17 4.11 -4.34
N ALA A 289 2.68 5.29 -4.00
CA ALA A 289 2.33 6.02 -2.79
C ALA A 289 1.78 7.41 -3.13
N ALA A 290 0.77 7.85 -2.38
CA ALA A 290 0.10 9.13 -2.58
C ALA A 290 1.03 10.35 -2.46
N CYS A 291 2.05 10.25 -1.62
CA CYS A 291 3.01 11.32 -1.39
C CYS A 291 4.33 10.78 -0.84
N ARG A 292 5.34 11.63 -0.71
CA ARG A 292 6.61 11.29 -0.05
C ARG A 292 6.41 11.09 1.46
N SER A 293 7.39 10.47 2.11
CA SER A 293 7.40 10.12 3.54
C SER A 293 7.12 11.28 4.50
N PHE A 294 7.39 12.51 4.08
CA PHE A 294 7.20 13.74 4.88
C PHE A 294 5.97 14.57 4.47
N GLN A 295 5.19 14.11 3.49
CA GLN A 295 4.00 14.80 2.98
C GLN A 295 2.72 14.13 3.50
N LEU A 296 1.61 14.87 3.47
CA LEU A 296 0.30 14.39 3.93
C LEU A 296 -0.62 14.09 2.74
N ALA A 297 -1.33 12.96 2.82
CA ALA A 297 -2.31 12.61 1.82
C ALA A 297 -3.69 13.27 2.08
N THR A 298 -4.21 13.90 1.02
CA THR A 298 -5.48 14.63 0.92
C THR A 298 -6.71 13.73 0.74
N ALA A 299 -7.82 13.93 1.48
CA ALA A 299 -9.14 13.54 0.99
C ALA A 299 -9.86 14.76 0.40
N ILE A 300 -10.48 14.60 -0.76
CA ILE A 300 -11.28 15.62 -1.45
C ILE A 300 -12.75 15.24 -1.43
N ARG A 301 -13.62 16.26 -1.53
CA ARG A 301 -15.05 16.07 -1.77
C ARG A 301 -15.30 16.13 -3.28
N LEU A 302 -15.95 15.11 -3.82
CA LEU A 302 -16.36 15.03 -5.22
C LEU A 302 -17.65 15.84 -5.45
N ASP A 303 -17.94 16.14 -6.72
CA ASP A 303 -19.17 16.83 -7.12
C ASP A 303 -20.45 16.05 -6.75
N SER A 304 -20.35 14.71 -6.64
CA SER A 304 -21.44 13.85 -6.14
C SER A 304 -21.76 14.07 -4.66
N GLY A 305 -20.88 14.77 -3.93
CA GLY A 305 -20.95 14.94 -2.48
C GLY A 305 -20.14 13.90 -1.70
N ASP A 306 -19.67 12.83 -2.36
CA ASP A 306 -18.84 11.76 -1.79
C ASP A 306 -17.41 12.24 -1.52
N TYR A 307 -16.65 11.45 -0.76
CA TYR A 307 -15.24 11.70 -0.51
C TYR A 307 -14.34 10.69 -1.21
N CYS A 308 -13.25 11.17 -1.81
CA CYS A 308 -12.21 10.34 -2.39
C CYS A 308 -10.84 10.80 -1.91
N GLY A 309 -9.87 9.89 -1.80
CA GLY A 309 -8.47 10.29 -1.65
C GLY A 309 -8.04 11.01 -2.92
N LEU A 310 -7.41 12.19 -2.82
CA LEU A 310 -6.96 12.97 -3.99
C LEU A 310 -6.10 12.11 -4.93
N PHE A 311 -5.18 11.34 -4.35
CA PHE A 311 -4.35 10.43 -5.11
C PHE A 311 -5.16 9.28 -5.71
N THR A 312 -6.10 8.69 -4.97
CA THR A 312 -6.96 7.61 -5.47
C THR A 312 -7.80 8.05 -6.65
N ASP A 313 -8.43 9.23 -6.55
CA ASP A 313 -9.21 9.84 -7.64
C ASP A 313 -8.34 10.06 -8.88
N ALA A 314 -7.17 10.69 -8.72
CA ALA A 314 -6.23 10.89 -9.82
C ALA A 314 -5.73 9.58 -10.43
N LEU A 315 -5.43 8.58 -9.61
CA LEU A 315 -5.04 7.24 -10.04
C LEU A 315 -6.17 6.60 -10.86
N LEU A 316 -7.41 6.60 -10.36
CA LEU A 316 -8.55 6.04 -11.07
C LEU A 316 -8.82 6.77 -12.38
N ARG A 317 -8.69 8.10 -12.43
CA ARG A 317 -8.84 8.88 -13.68
C ARG A 317 -7.76 8.52 -14.70
N ALA A 318 -6.49 8.46 -14.27
CA ALA A 318 -5.40 8.06 -15.14
C ALA A 318 -5.61 6.63 -15.66
N LEU A 319 -5.99 5.71 -14.77
CA LEU A 319 -6.28 4.31 -15.10
C LEU A 319 -7.45 4.12 -16.06
N LYS A 320 -8.48 4.99 -15.98
CA LYS A 320 -9.65 4.98 -16.88
C LYS A 320 -9.42 5.81 -18.14
N SER A 321 -8.32 6.55 -18.24
CA SER A 321 -8.01 7.38 -19.40
C SER A 321 -7.56 6.52 -20.59
N ASN A 322 -7.65 7.12 -21.79
CA ASN A 322 -7.07 6.56 -22.99
C ASN A 322 -5.55 6.82 -23.12
N GLU A 323 -4.96 7.59 -22.20
CA GLU A 323 -3.53 7.94 -22.21
C GLU A 323 -2.67 6.80 -21.66
N VAL A 324 -3.19 6.05 -20.69
CA VAL A 324 -2.56 4.83 -20.19
C VAL A 324 -2.87 3.73 -21.19
N THR A 325 -1.86 3.23 -21.91
CA THR A 325 -1.95 2.15 -22.90
C THR A 325 -1.36 0.85 -22.35
N ALA A 326 -1.40 -0.24 -23.12
CA ALA A 326 -0.87 -1.54 -22.71
C ALA A 326 0.65 -1.53 -22.43
N ASP A 327 1.38 -0.64 -23.10
CA ASP A 327 2.83 -0.51 -22.95
C ASP A 327 3.23 0.48 -21.84
N CYS A 328 2.27 1.18 -21.25
CA CYS A 328 2.55 2.08 -20.15
C CYS A 328 3.08 1.33 -18.94
N THR A 329 4.12 1.89 -18.34
CA THR A 329 4.74 1.40 -17.12
C THR A 329 4.09 2.02 -15.89
N PHE A 330 4.41 1.51 -14.70
CA PHE A 330 4.01 2.16 -13.43
C PHE A 330 4.52 3.60 -13.31
N SER A 331 5.70 3.87 -13.87
CA SER A 331 6.26 5.23 -13.93
C SER A 331 5.50 6.14 -14.90
N ASP A 332 5.01 5.59 -16.02
CA ASP A 332 4.20 6.36 -16.97
C ASP A 332 2.82 6.66 -16.38
N LEU A 333 2.23 5.70 -15.66
CA LEU A 333 0.99 5.89 -14.92
C LEU A 333 1.10 7.05 -13.92
N LEU A 334 2.21 7.13 -13.18
CA LEU A 334 2.46 8.25 -12.28
C LEU A 334 2.58 9.60 -13.01
N ARG A 335 3.19 9.59 -14.20
CA ARG A 335 3.35 10.79 -15.03
C ARG A 335 2.05 11.26 -15.68
N ALA A 336 1.08 10.36 -15.86
CA ALA A 336 -0.27 10.69 -16.33
C ALA A 336 -1.15 11.33 -15.24
N MET A 337 -0.71 11.32 -13.97
CA MET A 337 -1.43 11.99 -12.88
C MET A 337 -1.13 13.50 -12.86
N PRO A 338 -2.06 14.33 -12.34
CA PRO A 338 -1.79 15.75 -12.14
C PRO A 338 -0.59 15.98 -11.22
N SER A 339 0.16 17.04 -11.48
CA SER A 339 1.18 17.54 -10.56
C SER A 339 0.55 18.39 -9.46
N TRP A 340 0.91 18.14 -8.20
CA TRP A 340 0.55 18.98 -7.06
C TRP A 340 1.79 19.69 -6.51
N THR A 341 1.62 20.90 -5.98
CA THR A 341 2.72 21.72 -5.44
C THR A 341 3.18 21.23 -4.07
N ASP A 342 2.26 20.68 -3.27
CA ASP A 342 2.46 20.24 -1.90
C ASP A 342 2.57 18.71 -1.74
N ARG A 343 2.22 17.96 -2.79
CA ARG A 343 2.22 16.48 -2.80
C ARG A 343 2.96 15.95 -4.02
N THR A 344 3.84 15.00 -3.79
CA THR A 344 4.58 14.33 -4.86
C THR A 344 4.33 12.84 -4.78
N PRO A 345 3.43 12.30 -5.62
CA PRO A 345 3.26 10.88 -5.76
C PRO A 345 4.57 10.17 -6.02
N VAL A 346 4.68 8.95 -5.54
CA VAL A 346 5.93 8.19 -5.62
C VAL A 346 5.66 6.81 -6.18
N VAL A 347 6.52 6.39 -7.10
CA VAL A 347 6.67 5.00 -7.51
C VAL A 347 8.02 4.46 -7.02
N ARG A 348 8.00 3.27 -6.43
CA ARG A 348 9.17 2.52 -5.91
C ARG A 348 9.13 1.07 -6.39
N GLY A 349 10.27 0.40 -6.32
CA GLY A 349 10.46 -0.97 -6.80
C GLY A 349 11.30 -1.02 -8.08
N ASP A 350 12.06 -2.10 -8.24
CA ASP A 350 13.00 -2.27 -9.36
C ASP A 350 12.25 -2.49 -10.68
N ARG A 351 11.03 -3.03 -10.60
CA ARG A 351 10.14 -3.30 -11.74
C ARG A 351 9.23 -2.13 -12.12
N LYS A 352 9.45 -0.92 -11.59
CA LYS A 352 8.60 0.28 -11.87
C LYS A 352 8.59 0.74 -13.34
N HIS A 353 9.50 0.22 -14.15
CA HIS A 353 9.60 0.49 -15.59
C HIS A 353 9.08 -0.67 -16.43
N GLU A 354 8.47 -1.67 -15.81
CA GLU A 354 7.76 -2.71 -16.53
C GLU A 354 6.33 -2.27 -16.86
N PRO A 355 5.76 -2.77 -17.99
CA PRO A 355 4.38 -2.52 -18.37
C PRO A 355 3.37 -2.91 -17.28
N LEU A 356 2.24 -2.21 -17.25
CA LEU A 356 1.10 -2.55 -16.40
C LEU A 356 0.53 -3.93 -16.80
N TRP A 357 0.77 -4.92 -15.93
CA TRP A 357 0.54 -6.34 -16.22
C TRP A 357 -0.90 -6.67 -16.67
N TYR A 358 -1.93 -6.02 -16.12
CA TYR A 358 -3.33 -6.33 -16.44
C TYR A 358 -3.81 -5.74 -17.79
N ARG A 359 -2.96 -4.98 -18.49
CA ARG A 359 -3.24 -4.50 -19.86
C ARG A 359 -2.51 -5.27 -20.95
N ARG A 360 -1.73 -6.30 -20.58
CA ARG A 360 -1.18 -7.24 -21.56
C ARG A 360 -2.25 -8.23 -21.98
N SER A 361 -2.33 -8.50 -23.27
CA SER A 361 -3.00 -9.71 -23.76
C SER A 361 -2.27 -10.93 -23.19
N LEU A 362 -2.98 -11.81 -22.50
CA LEU A 362 -2.41 -13.10 -22.09
C LEU A 362 -1.90 -13.84 -23.34
N PRO A 363 -0.76 -14.55 -23.25
CA PRO A 363 -0.29 -15.38 -24.34
C PRO A 363 -1.39 -16.36 -24.76
N VAL A 364 -1.75 -16.37 -26.04
CA VAL A 364 -2.70 -17.34 -26.59
C VAL A 364 -2.11 -18.74 -26.38
N PRO A 365 -2.84 -19.68 -25.73
CA PRO A 365 -2.36 -21.05 -25.60
C PRO A 365 -2.03 -21.60 -26.99
N PRO A 366 -0.93 -22.36 -27.16
CA PRO A 366 -0.69 -23.07 -28.40
C PRO A 366 -1.92 -23.92 -28.71
N ARG A 367 -2.46 -23.78 -29.93
CA ARG A 367 -3.59 -24.60 -30.36
C ARG A 367 -3.23 -26.07 -30.14
N PRO A 368 -4.18 -26.91 -29.67
CA PRO A 368 -3.98 -28.34 -29.66
C PRO A 368 -3.48 -28.75 -31.04
N ILE A 369 -2.38 -29.48 -31.08
CA ILE A 369 -1.91 -30.12 -32.30
C ILE A 369 -3.05 -31.04 -32.70
N GLU A 370 -3.83 -30.65 -33.71
CA GLU A 370 -4.75 -31.58 -34.36
C GLU A 370 -3.89 -32.75 -34.80
N GLU A 371 -4.14 -33.91 -34.18
CA GLU A 371 -3.58 -35.18 -34.59
C GLU A 371 -3.89 -35.31 -36.08
N GLN A 372 -2.86 -35.14 -36.92
CA GLN A 372 -2.94 -35.54 -38.31
C GLN A 372 -3.25 -37.03 -38.29
N GLU A 373 -4.48 -37.37 -38.65
CA GLU A 373 -4.93 -38.73 -38.88
C GLU A 373 -3.90 -39.45 -39.75
N HIS A 374 -3.09 -40.27 -39.10
CA HIS A 374 -2.23 -41.24 -39.75
C HIS A 374 -3.15 -42.26 -40.41
N LYS A 375 -3.54 -42.00 -41.67
CA LYS A 375 -4.14 -43.02 -42.52
C LYS A 375 -3.12 -44.14 -42.73
N THR A 376 -3.21 -45.16 -41.90
CA THR A 376 -2.56 -46.45 -42.06
C THR A 376 -3.15 -47.16 -43.28
N GLY A 377 -2.50 -46.96 -44.42
CA GLY A 377 -2.73 -47.77 -45.61
C GLY A 377 -2.02 -49.12 -45.49
N GLY A 378 -2.78 -50.19 -45.67
CA GLY A 378 -2.27 -51.51 -46.00
C GLY A 378 -3.43 -52.45 -46.33
N PRO A 379 -3.19 -53.62 -46.94
CA PRO A 379 -2.27 -53.90 -48.03
C PRO A 379 -3.01 -54.57 -49.20
N GLU A 380 -2.63 -54.30 -50.46
CA GLU A 380 -3.03 -55.16 -51.58
C GLU A 380 -1.83 -55.47 -52.48
N ASP A 381 -1.45 -56.74 -52.45
CA ASP A 381 -0.84 -57.54 -53.50
C ASP A 381 -1.77 -58.77 -53.61
N PRO A 382 -1.99 -59.46 -54.75
CA PRO A 382 -0.96 -59.74 -55.76
C PRO A 382 -1.43 -59.89 -57.24
N LYS A 383 -0.48 -59.82 -58.19
CA LYS A 383 -0.18 -60.83 -59.25
C LYS A 383 0.26 -60.25 -60.60
N LYS A 384 1.46 -60.71 -61.00
CA LYS A 384 1.89 -61.30 -62.29
C LYS A 384 1.55 -60.56 -63.61
N GLY A 385 2.60 -60.31 -64.40
CA GLY A 385 2.56 -60.53 -65.84
C GLY A 385 3.47 -59.63 -66.69
N GLU A 386 4.54 -60.23 -67.21
CA GLU A 386 5.11 -60.00 -68.55
C GLU A 386 5.92 -58.72 -68.87
N GLU A 387 7.24 -58.92 -68.96
CA GLU A 387 8.21 -58.31 -69.88
C GLU A 387 7.88 -58.64 -71.38
N PRO A 388 8.64 -58.15 -72.41
CA PRO A 388 9.60 -57.03 -72.48
C PRO A 388 9.44 -56.17 -73.77
N LYS A 389 10.22 -55.08 -73.93
CA LYS A 389 11.00 -54.74 -75.16
C LYS A 389 11.67 -53.35 -75.14
N THR A 390 13.01 -53.38 -75.14
CA THR A 390 13.99 -52.73 -76.07
C THR A 390 13.86 -51.27 -76.54
N GLY A 391 14.97 -50.52 -76.41
CA GLY A 391 15.41 -49.38 -77.26
C GLY A 391 15.99 -48.21 -76.45
N SER A 392 17.31 -48.03 -76.28
CA SER A 392 18.27 -47.33 -77.17
C SER A 392 17.87 -45.85 -77.40
N THR A 393 18.67 -44.78 -77.21
CA THR A 393 20.14 -44.56 -77.26
C THR A 393 20.47 -43.09 -76.91
N LEU A 394 21.77 -42.81 -76.64
CA LEU A 394 22.55 -41.55 -76.81
C LEU A 394 22.41 -40.48 -75.70
N SER A 395 23.47 -39.88 -75.14
CA SER A 395 24.93 -39.90 -75.34
C SER A 395 25.63 -39.51 -74.05
#